data_AF-A0A7C2L538-F1
#
_entry.id   AF-A0A7C2L538-F1
#
_cell.length_a   1.000
_cell.length_b   1.000
_cell.length_c   1.000
_cell.angle_alpha   90.00
_cell.angle_beta   90.00
_cell.angle_gamma   90.00
#
_symmetry.space_group_name_H-M   'P 1'
#
loop_
_entity.id
_entity.type
_entity.pdbx_description
1 polymer ?
#
loop_
_entity_poly.entity_id
_entity_poly.type
_entity_poly.pdbx_seq_one_letter_code
_entity_poly.pdbx_strand_id
1 'polypeptide(L)'
;MLLATGETLAQVQDHVLGSGTTSAPFFLKPPGYGTLNLSGGYRLGEHSEITLILGNILDKNYRTHGSGVDALGINVLVHYLIRF
;
A
#
# COMPACT_ATOMS: atom_id res chain seq x y z
N MET A 1 -31.21 1.39 22.03
CA MET A 1 -31.43 0.31 23.01
C MET A 1 -31.58 -0.97 22.23
N LEU A 2 -30.84 -2.02 22.57
CA LEU A 2 -30.98 -3.34 21.97
C LEU A 2 -32.25 -3.99 22.53
N LEU A 3 -33.22 -4.25 21.65
CA LEU A 3 -34.55 -4.76 22.04
C LEU A 3 -34.51 -6.17 22.66
N ALA A 4 -33.45 -6.95 22.38
CA ALA A 4 -33.33 -8.33 22.84
C ALA A 4 -32.85 -8.46 24.31
N THR A 5 -31.98 -7.56 24.77
CA THR A 5 -31.41 -7.58 26.14
C THR A 5 -31.79 -6.37 27.00
N GLY A 6 -32.43 -5.35 26.42
CA GLY A 6 -32.76 -4.10 27.13
C GLY A 6 -31.53 -3.20 27.37
N GLU A 7 -30.37 -3.55 26.83
CA GLU A 7 -29.13 -2.83 27.02
C GLU A 7 -29.06 -1.55 26.17
N THR A 8 -28.40 -0.53 26.69
CA THR A 8 -28.06 0.69 25.94
C THR A 8 -26.85 0.46 25.04
N LEU A 9 -26.67 1.31 24.02
CA LEU A 9 -25.50 1.24 23.13
C LEU A 9 -24.18 1.31 23.91
N ALA A 10 -24.13 2.16 24.95
CA ALA A 10 -22.96 2.32 25.80
C ALA A 10 -22.63 1.05 26.60
N GLN A 11 -23.62 0.40 27.21
CA GLN A 11 -23.42 -0.85 27.95
C GLN A 11 -22.91 -1.98 27.06
N VAL A 12 -23.43 -2.06 25.82
CA VAL A 12 -22.99 -3.06 24.85
C VAL A 12 -21.56 -2.78 24.37
N GLN A 13 -21.22 -1.50 24.17
CA GLN A 13 -19.84 -1.11 23.83
C GLN A 13 -18.86 -1.43 24.95
N ASP A 14 -19.21 -1.17 26.21
CA ASP A 14 -18.37 -1.49 27.38
C ASP A 14 -18.13 -3.00 27.51
N HIS A 15 -19.15 -3.83 27.22
CA HIS A 15 -19.01 -5.29 27.23
C HIS A 15 -18.07 -5.82 26.14
N VAL A 16 -18.07 -5.21 24.95
CA VAL A 16 -17.26 -5.67 23.80
C VAL A 16 -15.85 -5.11 23.84
N LEU A 17 -15.69 -3.84 24.23
CA LEU A 17 -14.42 -3.10 24.13
C LEU A 17 -13.72 -2.87 25.47
N GLY A 18 -14.39 -3.16 26.59
CA GLY A 18 -13.95 -2.78 27.93
C GLY A 18 -14.39 -1.36 28.31
N SER A 19 -14.65 -1.14 29.60
CA SER A 19 -15.12 0.13 30.13
C SER A 19 -14.14 1.27 29.87
N GLY A 20 -14.61 2.35 29.24
CA GLY A 20 -13.80 3.55 28.97
C GLY A 20 -12.95 3.48 27.70
N THR A 21 -13.09 2.43 26.89
CA THR A 21 -12.37 2.30 25.62
C THR A 21 -13.08 3.10 24.53
N THR A 22 -12.47 4.20 24.09
CA THR A 22 -12.90 4.88 22.86
C THR A 22 -12.27 4.12 21.68
N SER A 23 -13.09 3.50 20.82
CA SER A 23 -12.57 2.89 19.59
C SER A 23 -11.71 3.91 18.84
N ALA A 24 -10.45 3.55 18.57
CA ALA A 24 -9.59 4.38 17.75
C ALA A 24 -10.30 4.68 16.42
N PRO A 25 -10.28 5.93 15.94
CA PRO A 25 -10.94 6.27 14.69
C PRO A 25 -10.39 5.39 13.58
N PHE A 26 -11.26 4.56 13.01
CA PHE A 26 -10.92 3.76 11.85
C PHE A 26 -10.64 4.74 10.70
N PHE A 27 -9.48 4.64 10.06
CA PHE A 27 -9.19 5.46 8.90
C PHE A 27 -10.23 5.15 7.82
N LEU A 28 -11.20 6.05 7.63
CA LEU A 28 -12.28 5.91 6.65
C LEU A 28 -11.75 5.78 5.22
N LYS A 29 -10.52 6.25 4.99
CA LYS A 29 -9.81 6.14 3.73
C LYS A 29 -8.30 6.06 3.99
N PRO A 30 -7.54 5.21 3.29
CA PRO A 30 -6.09 5.22 3.39
C PRO A 30 -5.55 6.52 2.79
N PRO A 31 -4.46 7.09 3.35
CA PRO A 31 -3.84 8.28 2.79
C PRO A 31 -3.42 8.04 1.34
N GLY A 32 -3.59 9.07 0.51
CA GLY A 32 -3.05 9.05 -0.85
C GLY A 32 -1.52 9.00 -0.82
N TYR A 33 -0.93 8.31 -1.78
CA TYR A 33 0.52 8.22 -1.94
C TYR A 33 0.91 8.51 -3.38
N GLY A 34 2.16 8.93 -3.58
CA GLY A 34 2.78 9.07 -4.89
C GLY A 34 4.19 8.52 -4.83
N THR A 35 4.63 7.89 -5.92
CA THR A 35 5.99 7.36 -6.07
C THR A 35 6.67 8.03 -7.26
N LEU A 36 8.00 8.13 -7.20
CA LEU A 36 8.83 8.55 -8.31
C LEU A 36 9.63 7.36 -8.81
N ASN A 37 9.58 7.13 -10.11
CA ASN A 37 10.28 6.04 -10.78
C ASN A 37 11.08 6.63 -11.96
N LEU A 38 12.28 6.12 -12.19
CA LEU A 38 13.16 6.53 -13.27
C LEU A 38 13.48 5.32 -14.14
N SER A 39 13.33 5.45 -15.46
CA SER A 39 13.70 4.41 -16.41
C SER A 39 14.65 4.96 -17.46
N GLY A 40 15.75 4.24 -17.71
CA GLY A 40 16.72 4.56 -18.75
C GLY A 40 17.01 3.33 -19.60
N GLY A 41 16.94 3.47 -20.92
CA GLY A 41 17.23 2.40 -21.87
C GLY A 41 18.42 2.76 -22.77
N TYR A 42 19.24 1.77 -23.11
CA TYR A 42 20.34 1.89 -24.05
C TYR A 42 20.33 0.74 -25.05
N ARG A 43 20.43 1.07 -26.34
CA ARG A 43 20.53 0.07 -27.41
C ARG A 43 21.99 -0.34 -27.61
N LEU A 44 22.26 -1.62 -27.35
CA LEU A 44 23.54 -2.26 -27.56
C LEU A 44 23.56 -2.80 -29.00
N GLY A 45 23.83 -1.91 -29.96
CA GLY A 45 23.81 -2.23 -31.38
C GLY A 45 22.38 -2.40 -31.95
N GLU A 46 22.26 -3.15 -33.05
CA GLU A 46 20.99 -3.29 -33.77
C GLU A 46 20.04 -4.33 -33.14
N HIS A 47 20.59 -5.30 -32.42
CA HIS A 47 19.84 -6.49 -31.98
C HIS A 47 19.65 -6.60 -30.47
N SER A 48 20.13 -5.63 -29.68
CA SER A 48 20.04 -5.72 -28.22
C SER A 48 19.71 -4.38 -27.57
N GLU A 49 18.92 -4.42 -26.51
CA GLU A 49 18.53 -3.25 -25.73
C GLU A 49 18.57 -3.61 -24.24
N ILE A 50 19.23 -2.78 -23.44
CA ILE A 50 19.25 -2.89 -21.98
C ILE A 50 18.44 -1.74 -21.39
N THR A 51 17.56 -2.02 -20.45
CA THR A 51 16.76 -1.01 -19.73
C THR A 51 16.95 -1.19 -18.24
N LEU A 52 17.30 -0.10 -17.56
CA LEU A 52 17.38 -0.01 -16.11
C LEU A 52 16.19 0.80 -15.60
N ILE A 53 15.52 0.28 -14.59
CA ILE A 53 14.37 0.92 -13.95
C ILE A 53 14.65 1.02 -12.46
N LEU A 54 14.67 2.24 -11.93
CA LEU A 54 14.76 2.56 -10.51
C LEU A 54 13.36 2.92 -10.02
N GLY A 55 12.81 2.07 -9.15
CA GLY A 55 11.47 2.22 -8.60
C GLY A 55 11.47 2.80 -7.19
N ASN A 56 10.41 3.54 -6.85
CA ASN A 56 10.16 4.12 -5.53
C ASN A 56 11.36 4.89 -4.94
N ILE A 57 11.94 5.80 -5.72
CA ILE A 57 13.17 6.55 -5.35
C ILE A 57 12.99 7.36 -4.06
N LEU A 58 11.77 7.78 -3.76
CA LEU A 58 11.43 8.53 -2.54
C LEU A 58 11.18 7.64 -1.32
N ASP A 59 11.40 6.33 -1.45
CA ASP A 59 11.20 5.31 -0.42
C ASP A 59 9.85 5.43 0.30
N LYS A 60 8.77 5.62 -0.48
CA LYS A 60 7.44 5.72 0.09
C LYS A 60 6.92 4.34 0.45
N ASN A 61 6.71 4.12 1.74
CA ASN A 61 5.91 3.01 2.23
C ASN A 61 4.42 3.32 1.97
N TYR A 62 3.80 2.50 1.14
CA TYR A 62 2.38 2.58 0.82
C TYR A 62 1.77 1.19 0.72
N ARG A 63 0.43 1.13 0.75
CA ARG A 63 -0.32 -0.11 0.51
C ARG A 63 -1.15 0.03 -0.75
N THR A 64 -0.97 -0.90 -1.67
CA THR A 64 -1.82 -0.96 -2.87
C THR A 64 -3.25 -1.28 -2.43
N HIS A 65 -4.19 -0.39 -2.77
CA HIS A 65 -5.59 -0.54 -2.39
C HIS A 65 -6.13 -1.90 -2.82
N GLY A 66 -6.69 -2.65 -1.86
CA GLY A 66 -7.31 -3.95 -2.10
C GLY A 66 -6.37 -5.14 -2.18
N SER A 67 -5.04 -4.97 -2.25
CA SER A 67 -4.13 -6.13 -2.32
C SER A 67 -3.67 -6.64 -0.95
N GLY A 68 -3.69 -5.80 0.08
CA GLY A 68 -3.16 -6.14 1.41
C GLY A 68 -1.63 -6.30 1.46
N VAL A 69 -0.94 -6.02 0.35
CA VAL A 69 0.52 -6.13 0.24
C VAL A 69 1.15 -4.75 0.39
N ASP A 70 2.17 -4.68 1.24
CA ASP A 70 2.99 -3.49 1.41
C ASP A 70 3.88 -3.26 0.18
N ALA A 71 4.05 -2.00 -0.19
CA ALA A 71 4.91 -1.62 -1.30
C ALA A 71 6.35 -2.02 -1.05
N LEU A 72 7.03 -2.41 -2.12
CA LEU A 72 8.49 -2.50 -2.12
C LEU A 72 9.07 -1.10 -1.86
N GLY A 73 10.12 -1.04 -1.04
CA GLY A 73 10.93 0.19 -0.88
C GLY A 73 11.65 0.55 -2.18
N ILE A 74 12.77 1.26 -2.07
CA ILE A 74 13.65 1.52 -3.22
C ILE A 74 14.01 0.18 -3.89
N ASN A 75 13.75 0.07 -5.19
CA ASN A 75 13.99 -1.15 -5.95
C ASN A 75 14.61 -0.86 -7.32
N VAL A 76 15.28 -1.88 -7.87
CA VAL A 76 15.95 -1.81 -9.16
C VAL A 76 15.53 -3.00 -10.01
N LEU A 77 15.15 -2.75 -11.25
CA LEU A 77 14.81 -3.77 -12.23
C LEU A 77 15.66 -3.56 -13.48
N VAL A 78 16.20 -4.66 -14.00
CA VAL A 78 17.01 -4.69 -15.23
C VAL A 78 16.29 -5.54 -16.25
N HIS A 79 16.02 -4.97 -17.42
CA HIS A 79 15.50 -5.68 -18.58
C HIS A 79 16.56 -5.74 -19.68
N TYR A 80 16.69 -6.91 -20.30
CA TYR A 80 17.55 -7.12 -21.45
C TYR A 80 16.73 -7.77 -22.56
N LEU A 81 16.66 -7.11 -23.72
CA LEU A 81 15.90 -7.54 -24.88
C LEU A 81 16.85 -7.90 -26.01
N ILE A 82 16.66 -9.07 -26.61
CA ILE A 82 17.32 -9.50 -27.84
C ILE A 82 16.28 -9.55 -28.95
N ARG A 83 16.58 -8.96 -30.11
CA ARG A 83 15.76 -9.03 -31.33
C ARG A 83 16.51 -9.89 -32.35
N PHE A 84 15.84 -10.90 -32.89
CA PHE A 84 16.34 -11.82 -33.91
C PHE A 84 15.81 -11.44 -35.29
#